data_AF-A0AAE6IIS5-F1
#
_entry.id   AF-A0AAE6IIS5-F1
#
_cell.length_a   1.000
_cell.length_b   1.000
_cell.length_c   1.000
_cell.angle_alpha   90.00
_cell.angle_beta   90.00
_cell.angle_gamma   90.00
#
_symmetry.space_group_name_H-M   'P 1'
#
loop_
_entity.id
_entity.type
_entity.pdbx_description
1 polymer ?
#
loop_
_entity_poly.entity_id
_entity_poly.type
_entity_poly.pdbx_seq_one_letter_code
_entity_poly.pdbx_strand_id
1 'polypeptide(L)'
;MNINDYNKILQTNFQVNSFALTLLRDGLLKNLLQEDYPHILYWAGKEIARQFPTDTLSSVIEFFEHSGFGNLEIASQDSKNQRWYLTGELVKQRISLDKTADFSLEAGFLAQQLEVQTGAIAEATFKLMKKNEGVSFEVVTDLNETVDVSDIKQRVAKRESFLKQTHDTVEHAKIVTIPNDYDISREQSITDSLLAFNFDDTVLPTDDSSPLSALSSGDEIDPFNIPTVPKKDSQSPFS
;
A
#
# COMPACT_ATOMS: atom_id res chain seq x y z
N MET A 1 -0.27 -10.61 -4.72
CA MET A 1 1.04 -10.93 -4.11
C MET A 1 0.76 -11.64 -2.78
N ASN A 2 1.45 -12.73 -2.46
CA ASN A 2 1.19 -13.51 -1.24
C ASN A 2 1.92 -12.87 -0.04
N ILE A 3 1.44 -13.06 1.20
CA ILE A 3 2.09 -12.57 2.44
C ILE A 3 3.59 -12.93 2.51
N ASN A 4 3.97 -14.09 1.97
CA ASN A 4 5.35 -14.55 1.91
C ASN A 4 6.24 -13.69 1.00
N ASP A 5 5.67 -13.09 -0.05
CA ASP A 5 6.42 -12.22 -0.95
C ASP A 5 6.73 -10.87 -0.29
N TYR A 6 5.84 -10.37 0.57
CA TYR A 6 6.07 -9.14 1.33
C TYR A 6 7.22 -9.29 2.32
N ASN A 7 7.33 -10.43 3.03
CA ASN A 7 8.48 -10.67 3.91
C ASN A 7 9.81 -10.62 3.14
N LYS A 8 9.84 -11.12 1.90
CA LYS A 8 11.02 -11.01 1.05
C LYS A 8 11.33 -9.55 0.70
N ILE A 9 10.31 -8.74 0.40
CA ILE A 9 10.47 -7.31 0.14
C ILE A 9 11.02 -6.59 1.38
N LEU A 10 10.50 -6.88 2.57
CA LEU A 10 10.98 -6.31 3.83
C LEU A 10 12.45 -6.66 4.14
N GLN A 11 12.95 -7.79 3.60
CA GLN A 11 14.35 -8.19 3.74
C GLN A 11 15.27 -7.55 2.69
N THR A 12 14.72 -6.84 1.69
CA THR A 12 15.53 -6.12 0.70
C THR A 12 16.02 -4.78 1.27
N ASN A 13 17.26 -4.42 0.94
CA ASN A 13 17.89 -3.18 1.41
C ASN A 13 17.73 -2.06 0.36
N PHE A 14 16.51 -1.84 -0.12
CA PHE A 14 16.20 -0.86 -1.17
C PHE A 14 15.57 0.40 -0.57
N GLN A 15 16.21 1.56 -0.77
CA GLN A 15 15.66 2.84 -0.32
C GLN A 15 14.71 3.42 -1.36
N VAL A 16 13.45 3.63 -0.96
CA VAL A 16 12.45 4.30 -1.80
C VAL A 16 12.41 5.78 -1.42
N ASN A 17 12.47 6.66 -2.42
CA ASN A 17 12.30 8.10 -2.21
C ASN A 17 10.85 8.38 -1.73
N SER A 18 10.71 9.21 -0.69
CA SER A 18 9.40 9.65 -0.15
C SER A 18 8.46 10.24 -1.21
N PHE A 19 9.00 10.88 -2.24
CA PHE A 19 8.25 11.39 -3.39
C PHE A 19 7.42 10.31 -4.09
N ALA A 20 7.92 9.07 -4.20
CA ALA A 20 7.17 7.99 -4.85
C ALA A 20 5.86 7.68 -4.12
N LEU A 21 5.91 7.61 -2.79
CA LEU A 21 4.72 7.39 -1.96
C LEU A 21 3.77 8.59 -2.03
N THR A 22 4.28 9.82 -1.91
CA THR A 22 3.45 11.03 -2.01
C THR A 22 2.81 11.16 -3.39
N LEU A 23 3.53 10.85 -4.47
CA LEU A 23 3.01 10.90 -5.83
C LEU A 23 1.85 9.94 -6.02
N LEU A 24 2.01 8.68 -5.59
CA LEU A 24 0.95 7.68 -5.74
C LEU A 24 -0.23 7.98 -4.81
N ARG A 25 0.03 8.28 -3.54
CA ARG A 25 -1.01 8.46 -2.53
C ARG A 25 -1.69 9.83 -2.63
N ASP A 26 -0.93 10.90 -2.43
CA ASP A 26 -1.49 12.26 -2.32
C ASP A 26 -1.67 12.93 -3.69
N GLY A 27 -1.06 12.40 -4.75
CA GLY A 27 -1.25 12.83 -6.13
C GLY A 27 -2.28 11.97 -6.88
N LEU A 28 -1.88 10.76 -7.26
CA LEU A 28 -2.68 9.89 -8.14
C LEU A 28 -3.98 9.43 -7.49
N LEU A 29 -3.92 8.79 -6.31
CA LEU A 29 -5.12 8.27 -5.65
C LEU A 29 -6.09 9.39 -5.26
N LYS A 30 -5.57 10.52 -4.75
CA LYS A 30 -6.42 11.69 -4.44
C LYS A 30 -7.17 12.19 -5.67
N ASN A 31 -6.52 12.22 -6.84
CA ASN A 31 -7.15 12.64 -8.09
C ASN A 31 -8.16 11.60 -8.62
N LEU A 32 -7.84 10.31 -8.55
CA LEU A 32 -8.71 9.24 -9.03
C LEU A 32 -9.98 9.07 -8.18
N LEU A 33 -9.84 9.15 -6.86
CA LEU A 33 -10.92 8.84 -5.92
C LEU A 33 -11.72 10.07 -5.50
N GLN A 34 -11.19 11.28 -5.70
CA GLN A 34 -11.88 12.55 -5.46
C GLN A 34 -12.54 12.62 -4.08
N GLU A 35 -13.86 12.77 -4.01
CA GLU A 35 -14.64 12.88 -2.77
C GLU A 35 -14.66 11.58 -1.93
N ASP A 36 -14.53 10.42 -2.59
CA ASP A 36 -14.48 9.12 -1.91
C ASP A 36 -13.09 8.79 -1.36
N TYR A 37 -12.07 9.60 -1.66
CA TYR A 37 -10.68 9.35 -1.27
C TYR A 37 -10.51 9.01 0.23
N PRO A 38 -11.06 9.79 1.19
CA PRO A 38 -10.93 9.45 2.61
C PRO A 38 -11.62 8.12 2.97
N HIS A 39 -12.83 7.89 2.45
CA HIS A 39 -13.62 6.70 2.76
C HIS A 39 -12.97 5.43 2.20
N ILE A 40 -12.50 5.48 0.97
CA ILE A 40 -11.82 4.35 0.33
C ILE A 40 -10.48 4.09 1.00
N LEU A 41 -9.70 5.12 1.36
CA LEU A 41 -8.47 4.92 2.12
C LEU A 41 -8.73 4.32 3.50
N TYR A 42 -9.78 4.74 4.20
CA TYR A 42 -10.16 4.13 5.48
C TYR A 42 -10.43 2.63 5.33
N TRP A 43 -11.23 2.25 4.34
CA TRP A 43 -11.49 0.84 4.05
C TRP A 43 -10.21 0.10 3.64
N ALA A 44 -9.38 0.71 2.80
CA ALA A 44 -8.09 0.13 2.39
C ALA A 44 -7.17 -0.09 3.60
N GLY A 45 -7.19 0.80 4.58
CA GLY A 45 -6.46 0.66 5.83
C GLY A 45 -6.90 -0.56 6.63
N LYS A 46 -8.23 -0.73 6.78
CA LYS A 46 -8.80 -1.94 7.40
C LYS A 46 -8.38 -3.19 6.62
N GLU A 47 -8.43 -3.15 5.29
CA GLU A 47 -8.06 -4.28 4.45
C GLU A 47 -6.56 -4.64 4.55
N ILE A 48 -5.66 -3.65 4.58
CA ILE A 48 -4.24 -3.87 4.83
C ILE A 48 -4.03 -4.54 6.19
N ALA A 49 -4.70 -4.10 7.25
CA ALA A 49 -4.60 -4.73 8.56
C ALA A 49 -5.08 -6.19 8.57
N ARG A 50 -6.07 -6.56 7.74
CA ARG A 50 -6.48 -7.97 7.58
C ARG A 50 -5.45 -8.78 6.80
N GLN A 51 -4.75 -8.17 5.85
CA GLN A 51 -3.70 -8.83 5.08
C GLN A 51 -2.40 -8.98 5.88
N PHE A 52 -2.11 -8.00 6.72
CA PHE A 52 -0.95 -7.90 7.60
C PHE A 52 -1.39 -7.83 9.07
N PRO A 53 -1.97 -8.91 9.60
CA PRO A 53 -2.43 -8.88 10.97
C PRO A 53 -1.21 -8.80 11.91
N THR A 54 -1.38 -8.07 13.01
CA THR A 54 -0.34 -7.81 14.00
C THR A 54 -0.83 -8.22 15.38
N ASP A 55 0.09 -8.73 16.20
CA ASP A 55 -0.26 -9.49 17.40
C ASP A 55 -0.07 -8.66 18.67
N THR A 56 0.81 -7.66 18.56
CA THR A 56 1.24 -6.80 19.66
C THR A 56 1.23 -5.34 19.21
N LEU A 57 1.14 -4.43 20.17
CA LEU A 57 1.28 -3.00 19.92
C LEU A 57 2.65 -2.67 19.32
N SER A 58 3.70 -3.38 19.73
CA SER A 58 5.05 -3.24 19.15
C SER A 58 5.06 -3.59 17.67
N SER A 59 4.40 -4.68 17.27
CA SER A 59 4.30 -5.03 15.84
C SER A 59 3.48 -4.04 15.02
N VAL A 60 2.53 -3.33 15.63
CA VAL A 60 1.83 -2.21 14.97
C VAL A 60 2.81 -1.06 14.70
N ILE A 61 3.63 -0.70 15.69
CA ILE A 61 4.63 0.36 15.56
C ILE A 61 5.66 0.01 14.49
N GLU A 62 6.21 -1.20 14.54
CA GLU A 62 7.15 -1.70 13.52
C GLU A 62 6.51 -1.73 12.13
N PHE A 63 5.23 -2.08 12.01
CA PHE A 63 4.54 -2.05 10.72
C PHE A 63 4.51 -0.63 10.14
N PHE A 64 4.18 0.37 10.95
CA PHE A 64 4.13 1.77 10.50
C PHE A 64 5.50 2.29 10.03
N GLU A 65 6.57 1.89 10.72
CA GLU A 65 7.93 2.22 10.32
C GLU A 65 8.30 1.56 8.98
N HIS A 66 8.12 0.24 8.87
CA HIS A 66 8.47 -0.52 7.67
C HIS A 66 7.62 -0.17 6.43
N SER A 67 6.35 0.21 6.64
CA SER A 67 5.44 0.63 5.56
C SER A 67 5.66 2.08 5.12
N GLY A 68 6.53 2.83 5.80
CA GLY A 68 6.77 4.24 5.51
C GLY A 68 5.59 5.15 5.88
N PHE A 69 4.69 4.72 6.76
CA PHE A 69 3.59 5.55 7.25
C PHE A 69 4.05 6.59 8.26
N GLY A 70 5.14 6.31 8.98
CA GLY A 70 5.78 7.21 9.91
C GLY A 70 6.07 6.56 11.25
N ASN A 71 6.38 7.38 12.24
CA ASN A 71 6.77 6.93 13.57
C ASN A 71 5.53 6.96 14.46
N LEU A 72 5.06 5.78 14.87
CA LEU A 72 3.86 5.62 15.67
C LEU A 72 4.22 5.41 17.15
N GLU A 73 3.53 6.12 18.05
CA GLU A 73 3.69 6.00 19.49
C GLU A 73 2.32 5.89 20.16
N ILE A 74 2.21 5.01 21.17
CA ILE A 74 0.98 4.91 21.96
C ILE A 74 0.93 6.01 23.02
N ALA A 75 -0.11 6.84 22.98
CA ALA A 75 -0.31 7.92 23.93
C ALA A 75 -1.04 7.44 25.19
N SER A 76 -2.04 6.58 25.01
CA SER A 76 -2.74 5.92 26.11
C SER A 76 -3.54 4.73 25.60
N GLN A 77 -3.75 3.74 26.45
CA GLN A 77 -4.58 2.59 26.18
C GLN A 77 -5.50 2.31 27.36
N ASP A 78 -6.76 2.01 27.07
CA ASP A 78 -7.70 1.42 28.00
C ASP A 78 -8.39 0.20 27.33
N SER A 79 -9.37 -0.40 28.01
CA SER A 79 -10.07 -1.59 27.49
C SER A 79 -10.98 -1.34 26.27
N LYS A 80 -11.39 -0.09 26.04
CA LYS A 80 -12.31 0.31 24.97
C LYS A 80 -11.68 1.25 23.95
N ASN A 81 -10.59 1.91 24.31
CA ASN A 81 -10.05 3.03 23.57
C ASN A 81 -8.51 2.96 23.52
N GLN A 82 -7.97 3.41 22.40
CA GLN A 82 -6.55 3.64 22.22
C GLN A 82 -6.33 5.03 21.63
N ARG A 83 -5.30 5.72 22.11
CA ARG A 83 -4.83 6.96 21.51
C ARG A 83 -3.40 6.79 21.03
N TRP A 84 -3.14 7.27 19.83
CA TRP A 84 -1.85 7.15 19.16
C TRP A 84 -1.37 8.49 18.64
N TYR A 85 -0.06 8.67 18.59
CA TYR A 85 0.59 9.78 17.91
C TYR A 85 1.40 9.26 16.73
N LEU A 86 1.18 9.86 15.56
CA LEU A 86 1.97 9.60 14.37
C LEU A 86 2.79 10.83 14.02
N THR A 87 4.09 10.64 13.95
CA THR A 87 5.08 11.67 13.65
C THR A 87 6.04 11.18 12.55
N GLY A 88 7.05 11.98 12.24
CA GLY A 88 8.07 11.62 11.23
C GLY A 88 8.11 12.62 10.08
N GLU A 89 9.17 12.53 9.28
CA GLU A 89 9.50 13.57 8.31
C GLU A 89 8.50 13.62 7.14
N LEU A 90 8.05 12.47 6.64
CA LEU A 90 7.00 12.39 5.62
C LEU A 90 5.68 12.98 6.13
N VAL A 91 5.30 12.68 7.37
CA VAL A 91 4.07 13.19 8.00
C VAL A 91 4.11 14.72 8.12
N LYS A 92 5.22 15.26 8.64
CA LYS A 92 5.45 16.71 8.70
C LYS A 92 5.38 17.35 7.31
N GLN A 93 6.05 16.74 6.33
CA GLN A 93 6.04 17.23 4.96
C GLN A 93 4.61 17.30 4.40
N ARG A 94 3.82 16.21 4.53
CA ARG A 94 2.42 16.17 4.09
C ARG A 94 1.56 17.25 4.75
N ILE A 95 1.65 17.41 6.07
CA ILE A 95 0.90 18.45 6.81
C ILE A 95 1.38 19.87 6.46
N SER A 96 2.66 20.03 6.12
CA SER A 96 3.22 21.33 5.74
C SER A 96 2.71 21.78 4.37
N LEU A 97 2.60 20.85 3.41
CA LEU A 97 2.15 21.08 2.04
C LEU A 97 0.62 21.20 1.94
N ASP A 98 -0.11 20.39 2.71
CA ASP A 98 -1.57 20.35 2.69
C ASP A 98 -2.14 20.33 4.12
N LYS A 99 -2.86 21.39 4.49
CA LYS A 99 -3.52 21.48 5.81
C LYS A 99 -4.76 20.61 5.92
N THR A 100 -5.23 20.04 4.80
CA THR A 100 -6.29 19.04 4.75
C THR A 100 -5.75 17.65 4.40
N ALA A 101 -4.44 17.43 4.61
CA ALA A 101 -3.82 16.12 4.44
C ALA A 101 -4.58 15.03 5.19
N ASP A 102 -4.86 13.94 4.48
CA ASP A 102 -5.70 12.84 4.97
C ASP A 102 -4.85 11.68 5.50
N PHE A 103 -5.30 11.14 6.64
CA PHE A 103 -4.69 10.00 7.33
C PHE A 103 -5.71 8.88 7.58
N SER A 104 -6.72 8.78 6.72
CA SER A 104 -7.79 7.78 6.83
C SER A 104 -7.25 6.37 6.66
N LEU A 105 -6.22 6.18 5.82
CA LEU A 105 -5.53 4.90 5.65
C LEU A 105 -4.98 4.36 6.98
N GLU A 106 -4.23 5.19 7.71
CA GLU A 106 -3.65 4.84 9.00
C GLU A 106 -4.74 4.66 10.06
N ALA A 107 -5.78 5.50 10.05
CA ALA A 107 -6.91 5.37 10.96
C ALA A 107 -7.62 4.01 10.77
N GLY A 108 -7.93 3.64 9.53
CA GLY A 108 -8.57 2.37 9.20
C GLY A 108 -7.72 1.16 9.63
N PHE A 109 -6.41 1.24 9.43
CA PHE A 109 -5.49 0.20 9.91
C PHE A 109 -5.59 0.05 11.43
N LEU A 110 -5.47 1.16 12.19
CA LEU A 110 -5.53 1.13 13.66
C LEU A 110 -6.89 0.65 14.18
N ALA A 111 -8.00 1.04 13.54
CA ALA A 111 -9.33 0.56 13.87
C ALA A 111 -9.42 -0.96 13.74
N GLN A 112 -8.97 -1.52 12.61
CA GLN A 112 -9.00 -2.96 12.39
C GLN A 112 -8.10 -3.73 13.36
N GLN A 113 -6.95 -3.17 13.77
CA GLN A 113 -6.11 -3.80 14.78
C GLN A 113 -6.83 -3.87 16.14
N LEU A 114 -7.52 -2.79 16.56
CA LEU A 114 -8.30 -2.82 17.80
C LEU A 114 -9.46 -3.82 17.69
N GLU A 115 -10.17 -3.88 16.56
CA GLU A 115 -11.24 -4.87 16.32
C GLU A 115 -10.74 -6.32 16.51
N VAL A 116 -9.56 -6.63 15.98
CA VAL A 116 -8.97 -7.98 16.13
C VAL A 116 -8.59 -8.26 17.58
N GLN A 117 -8.02 -7.26 18.27
CA GLN A 117 -7.63 -7.38 19.68
C GLN A 117 -8.84 -7.62 20.59
N THR A 118 -9.92 -6.85 20.42
CA THR A 118 -11.09 -6.87 21.31
C THR A 118 -12.14 -7.89 20.87
N GLY A 119 -12.18 -8.26 19.59
CA GLY A 119 -13.26 -9.06 19.01
C GLY A 119 -14.58 -8.29 18.91
N ALA A 120 -14.52 -6.95 18.85
CA ALA A 120 -15.66 -6.06 18.81
C ALA A 120 -15.45 -4.95 17.79
N ILE A 121 -16.53 -4.36 17.26
CA ILE A 121 -16.45 -3.30 16.25
C ILE A 121 -15.64 -2.13 16.81
N ALA A 122 -14.76 -1.57 15.98
CA ALA A 122 -13.95 -0.42 16.35
C ALA A 122 -13.82 0.57 15.20
N GLU A 123 -13.75 1.83 15.57
CA GLU A 123 -13.66 2.96 14.66
C GLU A 123 -12.54 3.89 15.10
N ALA A 124 -11.85 4.49 14.14
CA ALA A 124 -10.77 5.42 14.40
C ALA A 124 -11.07 6.79 13.79
N THR A 125 -10.74 7.83 14.53
CA THR A 125 -10.73 9.21 14.05
C THR A 125 -9.34 9.79 14.21
N PHE A 126 -9.02 10.81 13.42
CA PHE A 126 -7.72 11.49 13.50
C PHE A 126 -7.88 13.01 13.53
N LYS A 127 -6.89 13.67 14.13
CA LYS A 127 -6.78 15.14 14.18
C LYS A 127 -5.33 15.55 13.97
N LEU A 128 -5.11 16.61 13.19
CA LEU A 128 -3.78 17.19 13.06
C LEU A 128 -3.39 17.91 14.36
N MET A 129 -2.16 17.71 14.81
CA MET A 129 -1.67 18.33 16.05
C MET A 129 -1.42 19.83 15.86
N LYS A 130 -1.65 20.63 16.92
CA LYS A 130 -1.59 22.11 16.87
C LYS A 130 -0.24 22.68 16.43
N LYS A 131 0.86 21.96 16.64
CA LYS A 131 2.22 22.37 16.21
C LYS A 131 2.58 21.89 14.79
N ASN A 132 1.66 21.24 14.07
CA ASN A 132 1.91 20.58 12.78
C ASN A 132 3.04 19.53 12.81
N GLU A 133 3.36 19.00 13.98
CA GLU A 133 4.43 18.01 14.16
C GLU A 133 3.93 16.56 14.03
N GLY A 134 2.65 16.37 13.69
CA GLY A 134 2.08 15.04 13.46
C GLY A 134 0.56 14.98 13.61
N VAL A 135 0.06 13.77 13.81
CA VAL A 135 -1.36 13.41 13.84
C VAL A 135 -1.67 12.66 15.13
N SER A 136 -2.78 12.98 15.78
CA SER A 136 -3.33 12.18 16.89
C SER A 136 -4.49 11.33 16.40
N PHE A 137 -4.46 10.04 16.71
CA PHE A 137 -5.56 9.12 16.47
C PHE A 137 -6.29 8.80 17.77
N GLU A 138 -7.61 8.65 17.67
CA GLU A 138 -8.49 8.16 18.72
C GLU A 138 -9.26 6.97 18.14
N VAL A 139 -8.99 5.79 18.67
CA VAL A 139 -9.59 4.52 18.26
C VAL A 139 -10.49 4.06 19.40
N VAL A 140 -11.75 3.77 19.09
CA VAL A 140 -12.78 3.39 20.08
C VAL A 140 -13.46 2.11 19.63
N THR A 141 -13.81 1.25 20.57
CA THR A 141 -14.55 0.01 20.32
C THR A 141 -15.85 -0.05 21.11
N ASP A 142 -16.89 -0.64 20.51
CA ASP A 142 -18.12 -0.99 21.22
C ASP A 142 -18.11 -2.46 21.60
N LEU A 143 -17.77 -2.75 22.86
CA LEU A 143 -17.71 -4.13 23.38
C LEU A 143 -19.08 -4.86 23.39
N ASN A 144 -20.19 -4.17 23.11
CA ASN A 144 -21.49 -4.82 22.97
C ASN A 144 -21.72 -5.38 21.56
N GLU A 145 -20.99 -4.88 20.55
CA GLU A 145 -21.10 -5.28 19.16
C GLU A 145 -19.91 -6.16 18.77
N THR A 146 -20.04 -7.47 18.95
CA THR A 146 -18.97 -8.44 18.70
C THR A 146 -18.79 -8.74 17.22
N VAL A 147 -17.55 -9.00 16.80
CA VAL A 147 -17.17 -9.38 15.44
C VAL A 147 -16.42 -10.70 15.47
N ASP A 148 -16.71 -11.60 14.53
CA ASP A 148 -15.92 -12.81 14.34
C ASP A 148 -14.58 -12.48 13.68
N VAL A 149 -13.52 -12.57 14.48
CA VAL A 149 -12.13 -12.32 14.06
C VAL A 149 -11.30 -13.61 14.07
N SER A 150 -11.94 -14.78 14.14
CA SER A 150 -11.27 -16.08 14.30
C SER A 150 -10.33 -16.41 13.14
N ASP A 151 -10.74 -16.20 11.89
CA ASP A 151 -9.89 -16.42 10.71
C ASP A 151 -8.60 -15.58 10.76
N ILE A 152 -8.73 -14.29 11.10
CA ILE A 152 -7.58 -13.37 11.18
C ILE A 152 -6.60 -13.85 12.26
N LYS A 153 -7.10 -14.25 13.43
CA LYS A 153 -6.29 -14.80 14.53
C LYS A 153 -5.60 -16.12 14.15
N GLN A 154 -6.26 -16.97 13.36
CA GLN A 154 -5.64 -18.20 12.85
C GLN A 154 -4.52 -17.90 11.86
N ARG A 155 -4.71 -16.92 10.97
CA ARG A 155 -3.70 -16.50 9.99
C ARG A 155 -2.44 -15.96 10.68
N VAL A 156 -2.63 -15.16 11.73
CA VAL A 156 -1.58 -14.73 12.66
C VAL A 156 -0.79 -15.92 13.22
N ALA A 157 -1.48 -16.86 13.87
CA ALA A 157 -0.81 -17.97 14.55
C ALA A 157 0.00 -18.86 13.59
N LYS A 158 -0.52 -19.04 12.37
CA LYS A 158 0.20 -19.76 11.30
C LYS A 158 1.46 -19.02 10.86
N ARG A 159 1.41 -17.68 10.73
CA ARG A 159 2.57 -16.86 10.37
C ARG A 159 3.68 -16.96 11.42
N GLU A 160 3.34 -16.79 12.69
CA GLU A 160 4.31 -16.89 13.80
C GLU A 160 4.99 -18.27 13.85
N SER A 161 4.20 -19.33 13.69
CA SER A 161 4.73 -20.69 13.64
C SER A 161 5.72 -20.87 12.48
N PHE A 162 5.42 -20.29 11.32
CA PHE A 162 6.31 -20.30 10.16
C PHE A 162 7.60 -19.48 10.42
N LEU A 163 7.49 -18.26 10.97
CA LEU A 163 8.65 -17.40 11.24
C LEU A 163 9.62 -18.06 12.22
N LYS A 164 9.11 -18.68 13.30
CA LYS A 164 9.94 -19.44 14.25
C LYS A 164 10.67 -20.59 13.58
N GLN A 165 9.96 -21.39 12.78
CA GLN A 165 10.57 -22.48 12.02
C GLN A 165 11.68 -21.98 11.09
N THR A 166 11.48 -20.84 10.41
CA THR A 166 12.52 -20.26 9.55
C THR A 166 13.73 -19.76 10.34
N HIS A 167 13.53 -19.18 11.52
CA HIS A 167 14.62 -18.72 12.37
C HIS A 167 15.46 -19.89 12.90
N ASP A 168 14.81 -20.95 13.39
CA ASP A 168 15.48 -22.17 13.87
C ASP A 168 16.26 -22.88 12.75
N THR A 169 15.71 -22.89 11.52
CA THR A 169 16.38 -23.49 10.36
C THR A 169 17.64 -22.70 9.97
N VAL A 170 17.62 -21.37 10.09
CA VAL A 170 18.78 -20.51 9.80
C VAL A 170 19.85 -20.63 10.89
N GLU A 171 19.47 -20.77 12.16
CA GLU A 171 20.44 -21.03 13.24
C GLU A 171 21.08 -22.43 13.16
N HIS A 172 20.34 -23.43 12.68
CA HIS A 172 20.86 -24.80 12.49
C HIS A 172 21.57 -25.03 11.15
N ALA A 173 21.50 -24.08 10.22
CA ALA A 173 22.33 -24.08 9.02
C ALA A 173 23.79 -23.82 9.42
N LYS A 174 24.50 -24.90 9.77
CA LYS A 174 25.96 -24.90 9.92
C LYS A 174 26.57 -24.15 8.76
N ILE A 175 27.47 -23.22 9.07
CA ILE A 175 28.39 -22.63 8.10
C ILE A 175 29.06 -23.79 7.37
N VAL A 176 28.61 -24.07 6.14
CA VAL A 176 29.33 -24.97 5.24
C VAL A 176 30.60 -24.20 4.91
N THR A 177 31.71 -24.63 5.51
CA THR A 177 33.03 -24.15 5.10
C THR A 177 33.22 -24.64 3.66
N ILE A 178 33.12 -23.71 2.71
CA ILE A 178 33.46 -23.96 1.32
C ILE A 178 34.96 -24.28 1.32
N PRO A 179 35.40 -25.47 0.87
CA PRO A 179 36.81 -25.70 0.64
C PRO A 179 37.29 -24.68 -0.39
N ASN A 180 38.34 -23.92 -0.05
CA ASN A 180 39.08 -23.14 -1.03
C ASN A 180 39.66 -24.12 -2.04
N ASP A 181 38.97 -24.33 -3.15
CA ASP A 181 39.57 -24.87 -4.35
C ASP A 181 39.36 -23.87 -5.48
N TYR A 182 40.50 -23.43 -6.01
CA TYR A 182 40.63 -22.56 -7.16
C TYR A 182 40.04 -23.26 -8.38
N ASP A 183 38.84 -22.87 -8.81
CA ASP A 183 38.49 -22.69 -10.23
C ASP A 183 37.03 -22.23 -10.34
N ILE A 184 36.83 -20.91 -10.30
CA ILE A 184 35.63 -20.29 -10.86
C ILE A 184 36.11 -19.57 -12.10
N SER A 185 35.98 -20.24 -13.24
CA SER A 185 36.09 -19.62 -14.56
C SER A 185 35.17 -18.40 -14.57
N ARG A 186 35.78 -17.22 -14.58
CA ARG A 186 35.10 -15.99 -14.96
C ARG A 186 34.47 -16.22 -16.34
N GLU A 187 33.24 -15.75 -16.49
CA GLU A 187 32.37 -15.88 -17.68
C GLU A 187 31.47 -17.12 -17.74
N GLN A 188 30.39 -17.10 -16.96
CA GLN A 188 29.06 -17.31 -17.54
C GLN A 188 28.14 -16.18 -17.07
N SER A 189 27.96 -15.26 -18.01
CA SER A 189 27.35 -13.96 -17.90
C SER A 189 25.85 -14.07 -17.62
N ILE A 190 25.31 -13.07 -16.92
CA ILE A 190 23.89 -12.83 -16.58
C ILE A 190 22.94 -12.92 -17.80
N THR A 191 23.50 -12.92 -19.00
CA THR A 191 22.81 -13.04 -20.28
C THR A 191 22.18 -14.43 -20.53
N ASP A 192 22.77 -15.53 -20.05
CA ASP A 192 22.21 -16.88 -20.29
C ASP A 192 20.94 -17.15 -19.46
N SER A 193 20.83 -16.57 -18.27
CA SER A 193 19.63 -16.68 -17.43
C SER A 193 18.43 -15.91 -17.99
N LEU A 194 18.65 -14.93 -18.89
CA LEU A 194 17.60 -14.19 -19.59
C LEU A 194 17.18 -14.87 -20.90
N LEU A 195 18.04 -15.69 -21.50
CA LEU A 195 17.76 -16.48 -22.70
C LEU A 195 16.96 -17.76 -22.41
N ALA A 196 16.92 -18.21 -21.15
CA ALA A 196 16.09 -19.36 -20.73
C ALA A 196 14.60 -19.01 -20.57
N PHE A 197 14.22 -17.73 -20.66
CA PHE A 197 12.82 -17.31 -20.78
C PHE A 197 12.41 -17.32 -22.28
N ASN A 198 12.08 -18.50 -22.79
CA ASN A 198 11.38 -18.61 -24.07
C ASN A 198 9.96 -18.06 -23.92
N PHE A 199 9.73 -16.83 -24.37
CA PHE A 199 8.41 -16.18 -24.43
C PHE A 199 7.49 -16.73 -25.55
N ASP A 200 7.83 -17.86 -26.18
CA ASP A 200 7.19 -18.32 -27.43
C ASP A 200 6.12 -19.42 -27.27
N ASP A 201 5.81 -19.86 -26.04
CA ASP A 201 4.76 -20.88 -25.81
C ASP A 201 3.39 -20.30 -25.43
N THR A 202 3.16 -18.99 -25.60
CA THR A 202 1.79 -18.47 -25.60
C THR A 202 1.15 -18.73 -26.95
N VAL A 203 0.55 -19.92 -27.10
CA VAL A 203 -0.37 -20.22 -28.20
C VAL A 203 -1.55 -19.25 -28.09
N LEU A 204 -1.55 -18.21 -28.94
CA LEU A 204 -2.71 -17.36 -29.17
C LEU A 204 -3.80 -18.21 -29.85
N PRO A 205 -5.08 -18.09 -29.45
CA PRO A 205 -6.16 -18.76 -30.16
C PRO A 205 -6.19 -18.26 -31.61
N THR A 206 -6.21 -19.21 -32.55
CA THR A 206 -6.28 -18.94 -33.99
C THR A 206 -7.65 -18.35 -34.32
N ASP A 207 -7.68 -17.10 -34.77
CA ASP A 207 -8.86 -16.49 -35.40
C ASP A 207 -9.13 -17.21 -36.72
N ASP A 208 -10.31 -17.85 -36.81
CA ASP A 208 -10.85 -18.34 -38.07
C ASP A 208 -11.12 -17.15 -39.00
N SER A 209 -10.32 -17.05 -40.05
CA SER A 209 -10.58 -16.16 -41.17
C SER A 209 -11.79 -16.63 -41.97
N SER A 210 -12.75 -15.74 -42.20
CA SER A 210 -13.48 -15.74 -43.48
C SER A 210 -13.69 -14.31 -43.96
N PRO A 211 -13.50 -14.05 -45.27
CA PRO A 211 -13.27 -12.70 -45.78
C PRO A 211 -14.55 -12.09 -46.33
N LEU A 212 -14.74 -10.78 -46.12
CA LEU A 212 -15.53 -9.96 -47.04
C LEU A 212 -14.93 -8.55 -47.05
N SER A 213 -14.14 -8.28 -48.08
CA SER A 213 -13.85 -6.93 -48.54
C SER A 213 -15.13 -6.29 -49.10
N ALA A 214 -15.44 -5.05 -48.71
CA ALA A 214 -15.62 -3.92 -49.63
C ALA A 214 -16.16 -2.66 -48.90
N LEU A 215 -15.71 -1.51 -49.40
CA LEU A 215 -16.14 -0.12 -49.15
C LEU A 215 -15.43 0.55 -47.96
N SER A 216 -14.28 1.23 -48.12
CA SER A 216 -13.99 2.45 -48.92
C SER A 216 -14.88 3.64 -48.57
N SER A 217 -14.42 4.45 -47.61
CA SER A 217 -14.37 5.91 -47.70
C SER A 217 -13.66 6.44 -46.45
N GLY A 218 -12.57 7.16 -46.67
CA GLY A 218 -11.72 7.69 -45.62
C GLY A 218 -12.33 8.90 -44.90
N ASP A 219 -11.93 9.05 -43.65
CA ASP A 219 -11.57 10.31 -43.01
C ASP A 219 -10.85 9.94 -41.70
N GLU A 220 -9.55 10.20 -41.63
CA GLU A 220 -8.76 10.08 -40.40
C GLU A 220 -9.17 11.21 -39.44
N ILE A 221 -9.71 10.85 -38.28
CA ILE A 221 -9.98 11.80 -37.20
C ILE A 221 -8.70 11.90 -36.36
N ASP A 222 -8.02 13.05 -36.43
CA ASP A 222 -6.89 13.39 -35.57
C ASP A 222 -7.39 13.74 -34.14
N PRO A 223 -7.01 12.97 -33.10
CA PRO A 223 -7.48 13.16 -31.74
C PRO A 223 -6.91 14.41 -31.03
N PHE A 224 -6.03 15.19 -31.66
CA PHE A 224 -5.40 16.38 -31.06
C PHE A 224 -5.83 17.72 -31.68
N ASN A 225 -6.80 17.75 -32.60
CA ASN A 225 -7.29 19.01 -33.15
C ASN A 225 -8.41 19.61 -32.27
N ILE A 226 -8.07 20.58 -31.42
CA ILE A 226 -9.04 21.40 -30.67
C ILE A 226 -9.34 22.67 -31.48
N PRO A 227 -10.58 22.91 -31.95
CA PRO A 227 -10.92 24.14 -32.64
C PRO A 227 -10.91 25.33 -31.65
N THR A 228 -10.05 26.31 -31.90
CA THR A 228 -10.11 27.61 -31.23
C THR A 228 -11.32 28.42 -31.72
N VAL A 229 -12.25 28.74 -30.82
CA VAL A 229 -13.38 29.65 -31.09
C VAL A 229 -12.86 31.11 -31.11
N PRO A 230 -13.19 31.94 -32.12
CA PRO A 230 -12.79 33.34 -32.11
C PRO A 230 -13.71 34.17 -31.22
N LYS A 231 -13.11 35.07 -30.44
CA LYS A 231 -13.79 36.17 -29.74
C LYS A 231 -14.59 37.01 -30.74
N LYS A 232 -15.84 37.34 -30.40
CA LYS A 232 -16.58 38.44 -31.02
C LYS A 232 -17.03 39.43 -29.95
N ASP A 233 -16.54 40.65 -30.09
CA ASP A 233 -16.82 41.77 -29.21
C ASP A 233 -18.28 42.25 -29.30
N SER A 234 -18.75 42.70 -28.12
CA SER A 234 -19.67 43.80 -27.84
C SER A 234 -21.02 43.89 -28.58
N GLN A 235 -22.12 43.90 -27.81
CA GLN A 235 -22.85 45.15 -27.49
C GLN A 235 -24.04 44.87 -26.55
N SER A 236 -24.13 45.61 -25.45
CA SER A 236 -25.41 45.88 -24.76
C SER A 236 -26.29 46.76 -25.67
N PRO A 237 -27.62 46.83 -25.47
CA PRO A 237 -28.07 47.86 -24.54
C PRO A 237 -29.43 47.68 -23.82
N PHE A 238 -29.50 48.40 -22.69
CA PHE A 238 -30.65 49.05 -22.02
C PHE A 238 -31.73 48.26 -21.23
N SER A 239 -31.87 48.79 -19.99
CA SER A 239 -32.98 48.80 -19.01
C SER A 239 -33.09 47.64 -18.05
#